data_AF-A0A6I4M1H4-F1
#
_entry.id   AF-A0A6I4M1H4-F1
#
_cell.length_a   1.000
_cell.length_b   1.000
_cell.length_c   1.000
_cell.angle_alpha   90.00
_cell.angle_beta   90.00
_cell.angle_gamma   90.00
#
_symmetry.space_group_name_H-M   'P 1'
#
loop_
_entity.id
_entity.type
_entity.pdbx_description
1 polymer ?
#
loop_
_entity_poly.entity_id
_entity_poly.type
_entity_poly.pdbx_seq_one_letter_code
_entity_poly.pdbx_strand_id
1 'polypeptide(L)'
;MDTELLSRLVLTDIDKVTFYKRDEITTDLICCDVVVRDAVWTSQEEIVGWDMLVSHIEGLPGFRHEWYELVAQPALEASEIEAFSR
;
A
#
# COMPACT_ATOMS: atom_id res chain seq x y z
N MET A 1 12.77 10.49 1.77
CA MET A 1 11.74 10.01 0.83
C MET A 1 11.97 10.69 -0.50
N ASP A 2 12.23 9.90 -1.53
CA ASP A 2 12.39 10.41 -2.90
C ASP A 2 11.06 10.96 -3.39
N THR A 3 10.97 12.30 -3.47
CA THR A 3 9.88 13.05 -4.11
C THR A 3 9.61 12.54 -5.54
N GLU A 4 10.62 11.91 -6.14
CA GLU A 4 10.58 11.28 -7.44
C GLU A 4 9.61 10.08 -7.52
N LEU A 5 9.44 9.29 -6.44
CA LEU A 5 8.52 8.14 -6.46
C LEU A 5 7.06 8.60 -6.49
N LEU A 6 6.70 9.58 -5.64
CA LEU A 6 5.35 10.17 -5.65
C LEU A 6 5.03 10.84 -7.00
N SER A 7 6.02 11.45 -7.65
CA SER A 7 5.83 12.05 -8.98
C SER A 7 5.48 11.03 -10.07
N ARG A 8 5.83 9.76 -9.86
CA ARG A 8 5.51 8.65 -10.78
C ARG A 8 4.17 7.99 -10.45
N LEU A 9 3.62 8.21 -9.27
CA LEU A 9 2.34 7.67 -8.80
C LEU A 9 1.21 8.68 -9.00
N VAL A 10 0.98 9.13 -10.23
CA VAL A 10 -0.15 10.04 -10.50
C VAL A 10 -1.46 9.30 -10.21
N LEU A 11 -2.30 9.83 -9.31
CA LEU A 11 -3.51 9.13 -8.83
C LEU A 11 -4.45 8.66 -9.94
N THR A 12 -4.56 9.43 -11.03
CA THR A 12 -5.42 9.07 -12.16
C THR A 12 -4.94 7.85 -12.94
N ASP A 13 -3.67 7.53 -12.83
CA ASP A 13 -3.01 6.41 -13.50
C ASP A 13 -2.92 5.17 -12.60
N ILE A 14 -3.24 5.26 -11.30
CA ILE A 14 -3.27 4.09 -10.42
C ILE A 14 -4.47 3.21 -10.78
N ASP A 15 -4.18 1.94 -11.05
CA ASP A 15 -5.15 0.91 -11.41
C ASP A 15 -5.58 0.09 -10.18
N LYS A 16 -4.63 -0.19 -9.27
CA LYS A 16 -4.87 -1.00 -8.07
C LYS A 16 -3.91 -0.65 -6.93
N VAL A 17 -4.41 -0.75 -5.69
CA VAL A 17 -3.61 -0.69 -4.47
C VAL A 17 -3.93 -1.89 -3.60
N THR A 18 -2.90 -2.64 -3.24
CA THR A 18 -2.98 -3.80 -2.33
C THR A 18 -2.09 -3.56 -1.12
N PHE A 19 -2.61 -3.83 0.08
CA PHE A 19 -1.78 -3.97 1.28
C PHE A 19 -1.74 -5.41 1.73
N TYR A 20 -0.59 -5.88 2.20
CA TYR A 20 -0.42 -7.26 2.65
C TYR A 20 0.71 -7.42 3.67
N LYS A 21 0.73 -8.52 4.42
CA LYS A 21 1.83 -8.90 5.31
C LYS A 21 2.84 -9.80 4.58
N ARG A 22 4.14 -9.58 4.81
CA ARG A 22 5.22 -10.36 4.16
C ARG A 22 6.06 -11.18 5.13
N ASP A 23 6.32 -10.66 6.32
CA ASP A 23 6.93 -11.43 7.41
C ASP A 23 5.80 -11.69 8.43
N GLU A 24 5.68 -12.95 8.84
CA GLU A 24 4.61 -13.47 9.69
C GLU A 24 5.20 -14.29 10.85
N ILE A 25 6.52 -14.53 10.83
CA ILE A 25 7.16 -15.45 11.78
C ILE A 25 7.62 -14.70 13.01
N THR A 26 8.22 -13.52 12.82
CA THR A 26 8.78 -12.73 13.92
C THR A 26 8.28 -11.29 13.98
N THR A 27 7.73 -10.77 12.89
CA THR A 27 7.30 -9.38 12.79
C THR A 27 6.24 -9.28 11.73
N ASP A 28 5.09 -8.67 12.03
CA ASP A 28 4.11 -8.29 11.02
C ASP A 28 4.64 -7.11 10.24
N LEU A 29 5.26 -7.36 9.08
CA LEU A 29 5.72 -6.30 8.19
C LEU A 29 4.68 -6.04 7.10
N ILE A 30 4.03 -4.88 7.15
CA ILE A 30 3.06 -4.45 6.14
C ILE A 30 3.78 -3.93 4.90
N CYS A 31 3.33 -4.41 3.76
CA CYS A 31 3.75 -4.04 2.42
C CYS A 31 2.57 -3.42 1.67
N CYS A 32 2.89 -2.59 0.68
CA CYS A 32 1.94 -1.94 -0.22
C CYS A 32 2.43 -2.10 -1.66
N ASP A 33 1.58 -2.69 -2.50
CA ASP A 33 1.76 -2.72 -3.94
C ASP A 33 0.83 -1.71 -4.59
N VAL A 34 1.41 -0.80 -5.37
CA VAL A 34 0.67 0.13 -6.22
C VAL A 34 0.88 -0.27 -7.67
N VAL A 35 -0.22 -0.47 -8.40
CA VAL A 35 -0.20 -0.82 -9.83
C VAL A 35 -0.55 0.42 -10.65
N VAL A 36 0.27 0.77 -11.63
CA VAL A 36 0.03 1.82 -12.63
C VAL A 36 0.52 1.28 -13.98
N ARG A 37 -0.37 1.19 -14.96
CA ARG A 37 -0.03 0.82 -16.36
C ARG A 37 0.87 -0.43 -16.44
N ASP A 38 0.43 -1.52 -15.80
CA ASP A 38 1.09 -2.82 -15.73
C ASP A 38 2.43 -2.87 -14.94
N ALA A 39 2.88 -1.75 -14.37
CA ALA A 39 4.02 -1.72 -13.47
C ALA A 39 3.54 -1.79 -12.01
N VAL A 40 4.28 -2.55 -11.20
CA VAL A 40 4.04 -2.68 -9.75
C VAL A 40 5.17 -1.99 -9.00
N TRP A 41 4.83 -1.05 -8.12
CA TRP A 41 5.74 -0.50 -7.13
C TRP A 41 5.42 -1.05 -5.75
N THR A 42 6.37 -1.80 -5.20
CA THR A 42 6.27 -2.36 -3.86
C THR A 42 6.99 -1.47 -2.85
N SER A 43 6.32 -1.16 -1.74
CA SER A 43 6.86 -0.44 -0.58
C SER A 43 6.55 -1.22 0.70
N GLN A 44 7.31 -1.00 1.77
CA GLN A 44 7.07 -1.60 3.09
C GLN A 44 7.02 -0.50 4.17
N GLU A 45 6.37 -0.76 5.29
CA GLU A 45 6.11 0.27 6.31
C GLU A 45 7.35 0.87 6.97
N GLU A 46 8.48 0.16 6.97
CA GLU A 46 9.74 0.67 7.55
C GLU A 46 10.52 1.61 6.63
N ILE A 47 10.08 1.84 5.38
CA ILE A 47 10.80 2.77 4.48
C ILE A 47 10.55 4.22 4.89
N VAL A 48 11.56 5.08 4.66
CA VAL A 48 11.41 6.52 4.84
C VAL A 48 10.39 7.07 3.86
N GLY A 49 9.24 7.51 4.38
CA GLY A 49 8.18 8.14 3.61
C GLY A 49 6.95 7.27 3.36
N TRP A 50 6.84 6.13 4.05
CA TRP A 50 5.63 5.32 4.09
C TRP A 50 4.36 6.15 4.32
N ASP A 51 4.33 6.98 5.37
CA ASP A 51 3.16 7.80 5.70
C ASP A 51 2.73 8.75 4.58
N MET A 52 3.70 9.28 3.84
CA MET A 52 3.44 10.17 2.70
C MET A 52 2.94 9.40 1.48
N LEU A 53 3.42 8.18 1.24
CA LEU A 53 2.86 7.29 0.22
C LEU A 53 1.41 6.93 0.53
N VAL A 54 1.15 6.50 1.77
CA VAL A 54 -0.20 6.13 2.24
C VAL A 54 -1.15 7.32 2.13
N SER A 55 -0.75 8.49 2.65
CA SER A 55 -1.56 9.71 2.58
C SER A 55 -1.84 10.14 1.14
N HIS A 56 -0.92 9.90 0.21
CA HIS A 56 -1.10 10.21 -1.20
C HIS A 56 -2.15 9.29 -1.86
N ILE A 57 -2.01 7.97 -1.69
CA ILE A 57 -2.94 6.99 -2.31
C ILE A 57 -4.32 6.97 -1.64
N GLU A 58 -4.44 7.40 -0.38
CA GLU A 58 -5.73 7.68 0.28
C GLU A 58 -6.54 8.77 -0.43
N GLY A 59 -5.92 9.57 -1.30
CA GLY A 59 -6.60 10.53 -2.17
C GLY A 59 -7.37 9.89 -3.34
N LEU A 60 -7.29 8.56 -3.54
CA LEU A 60 -7.99 7.86 -4.62
C LEU A 60 -9.51 7.84 -4.38
N PRO A 61 -10.34 8.14 -5.39
CA PRO A 61 -11.78 8.07 -5.24
C PRO A 61 -12.23 6.62 -5.07
N GLY A 62 -12.87 6.31 -3.94
CA GLY A 62 -13.30 4.95 -3.60
C GLY A 62 -12.23 4.12 -2.88
N PHE A 63 -11.15 4.75 -2.40
CA PHE A 63 -10.17 4.11 -1.54
C PHE A 63 -10.81 3.60 -0.24
N ARG A 64 -10.43 2.38 0.16
CA ARG A 64 -10.88 1.75 1.40
C ARG A 64 -10.03 2.24 2.58
N HIS A 65 -10.53 3.22 3.33
CA HIS A 65 -9.79 3.83 4.43
C HIS A 65 -9.57 2.91 5.65
N GLU A 66 -10.40 1.88 5.82
CA GLU A 66 -10.27 0.88 6.87
C GLU A 66 -9.22 -0.21 6.57
N TRP A 67 -8.41 -0.05 5.51
CA TRP A 67 -7.44 -1.06 5.05
C TRP A 67 -6.49 -1.54 6.17
N TYR A 68 -6.04 -0.65 7.05
CA TYR A 68 -5.06 -0.99 8.08
C TYR A 68 -5.63 -2.00 9.08
N GLU A 69 -6.86 -1.77 9.55
CA GLU A 69 -7.53 -2.68 10.49
C GLU A 69 -7.76 -4.07 9.89
N LEU A 70 -8.02 -4.12 8.58
CA LEU A 70 -8.23 -5.36 7.84
C LEU A 70 -6.94 -6.13 7.59
N VAL A 71 -5.85 -5.45 7.25
CA VAL A 71 -4.56 -6.11 6.95
C VAL A 71 -3.77 -6.43 8.20
N ALA A 72 -3.84 -5.61 9.26
CA ALA A 72 -3.06 -5.81 10.48
C ALA A 72 -3.54 -7.02 11.30
N GLN A 73 -4.74 -7.54 11.04
CA GLN A 73 -5.34 -8.68 11.72
C GLN A 73 -5.49 -9.87 10.75
N PRO A 74 -5.28 -11.11 11.23
CA PRO A 74 -4.77 -11.49 12.56
C PRO A 74 -3.27 -11.21 12.70
N ALA A 75 -2.77 -11.10 13.94
CA ALA A 75 -1.34 -10.90 14.19
C ALA A 75 -0.52 -12.16 13.85
N LEU A 76 0.67 -11.98 13.25
CA LEU A 76 1.58 -13.07 12.83
C LEU A 76 0.93 -14.08 11.87
N GLU A 77 0.03 -13.60 11.03
CA GLU A 77 -0.66 -14.39 10.00
C GLU A 77 -0.76 -13.59 8.71
N ALA A 78 -0.69 -14.29 7.57
CA ALA A 78 -0.92 -13.71 6.25
C ALA A 78 -2.27 -13.00 6.19
N SER A 79 -2.25 -11.76 5.74
CA SER A 79 -3.46 -10.99 5.43
C SER A 79 -3.16 -10.07 4.25
N GLU A 80 -4.15 -9.91 3.38
CA GLU A 80 -4.11 -9.08 2.18
C GLU A 80 -5.45 -8.39 1.99
N ILE A 81 -5.40 -7.12 1.59
CA ILE A 81 -6.58 -6.32 1.27
C ILE A 81 -6.32 -5.51 0.00
N GLU A 82 -7.30 -5.53 -0.91
CA GLU A 82 -7.37 -4.57 -2.00
C GLU A 82 -8.02 -3.29 -1.47
N ALA A 83 -7.21 -2.24 -1.31
CA ALA A 83 -7.65 -0.94 -0.83
C ALA A 83 -8.22 -0.07 -1.97
N PHE A 84 -7.88 -0.38 -3.21
CA PHE A 84 -8.42 0.28 -4.40
C PHE A 84 -8.28 -0.61 -5.63
N SER A 85 -9.28 -0.58 -6.51
CA SER A 85 -9.21 -1.08 -7.88
C SER A 85 -10.15 -0.26 -8.77
N ARG A 86 -9.77 -0.05 -10.03
CA ARG A 86 -10.62 0.58 -11.05
C ARG A 86 -11.45 -0.43 -11.85
#